data_AF-A0AA37IGR5-F1
#
_entry.id   AF-A0AA37IGR5-F1
#
_cell.length_a   1.000
_cell.length_b   1.000
_cell.length_c   1.000
_cell.angle_alpha   90.00
_cell.angle_beta   90.00
_cell.angle_gamma   90.00
#
_symmetry.space_group_name_H-M   'P 1'
#
loop_
_entity.id
_entity.type
_entity.pdbx_description
1 polymer ?
#
loop_
_entity_poly.entity_id
_entity_poly.type
_entity_poly.pdbx_seq_one_letter_code
_entity_poly.pdbx_strand_id
1 'polypeptide(L)'
;MGLGMQIAYLGFSGSNVIEREAGVELVRLAGVATDIVDCRLTIKACPDPSGQPVYDAQLVLLTRDSEQVTVQRNADADPTVAMHHAFDDAVRILRERY
;
A
#
# COMPACT_ATOMS: atom_id res chain seq x y z
N MET A 1 -10.61 -9.47 15.60
CA MET A 1 -9.45 -10.01 14.83
C MET A 1 -9.00 -8.87 13.94
N GLY A 2 -7.86 -8.24 14.24
CA GLY A 2 -7.38 -7.07 13.51
C GLY A 2 -6.83 -7.48 12.14
N LEU A 3 -6.95 -6.59 11.16
CA LEU A 3 -6.28 -6.71 9.87
C LEU A 3 -4.77 -6.71 10.09
N GLY A 4 -4.10 -7.77 9.64
CA GLY A 4 -2.66 -7.81 9.57
C GLY A 4 -2.15 -6.94 8.42
N MET A 5 -0.97 -6.35 8.59
CA MET A 5 -0.28 -5.67 7.51
C MET A 5 1.16 -6.14 7.43
N GLN A 6 1.59 -6.44 6.21
CA GLN A 6 2.96 -6.79 5.88
C GLN A 6 3.56 -5.68 5.04
N ILE A 7 4.70 -5.13 5.46
CA ILE A 7 5.43 -4.11 4.71
C ILE A 7 6.74 -4.71 4.21
N ALA A 8 7.00 -4.56 2.91
CA ALA A 8 8.25 -4.97 2.29
C ALA A 8 8.94 -3.77 1.65
N TYR A 9 10.20 -3.55 2.02
CA TYR A 9 11.06 -2.51 1.47
C TYR A 9 12.07 -3.15 0.51
N LEU A 10 12.11 -2.69 -0.74
CA LEU A 10 13.00 -3.21 -1.77
C LEU A 10 13.93 -2.09 -2.26
N GLY A 11 15.24 -2.29 -2.10
CA GLY A 11 16.25 -1.33 -2.58
C GLY A 11 16.49 -0.13 -1.66
N PHE A 12 15.88 -0.07 -0.47
CA PHE A 12 16.16 0.93 0.55
C PHE A 12 15.83 0.42 1.95
N SER A 13 16.27 1.14 2.98
CA SER A 13 15.93 0.82 4.38
C SER A 13 14.55 1.37 4.73
N GLY A 14 13.74 0.56 5.39
CA GLY A 14 12.45 1.00 5.92
C GLY A 14 12.57 2.19 6.88
N SER A 15 11.46 2.90 7.06
CA SER A 15 11.38 4.07 7.93
C SER A 15 10.21 3.94 8.89
N ASN A 16 10.45 4.21 10.18
CA ASN A 16 9.40 4.23 11.21
C ASN A 16 8.26 5.18 10.87
N VAL A 17 8.53 6.24 10.09
CA VAL A 17 7.50 7.17 9.61
C VAL A 17 6.55 6.45 8.66
N ILE A 18 7.08 5.70 7.69
CA ILE A 18 6.27 4.93 6.73
C ILE A 18 5.44 3.88 7.46
N GLU A 19 6.02 3.14 8.40
CA GLU A 19 5.29 2.10 9.16
C GLU A 19 4.13 2.70 9.96
N ARG A 20 4.36 3.86 10.59
CA ARG A 20 3.32 4.58 11.34
C ARG A 20 2.20 5.07 10.43
N GLU A 21 2.53 5.75 9.34
CA GLU A 21 1.56 6.28 8.40
C GLU A 21 0.78 5.15 7.69
N ALA A 22 1.46 4.07 7.32
CA ALA A 22 0.80 2.87 6.78
C ALA A 22 -0.21 2.27 7.78
N GLY A 23 0.09 2.31 9.08
CA GLY A 23 -0.83 1.88 10.12
C GLY A 23 -2.10 2.75 10.18
N VAL A 24 -1.98 4.06 9.99
CA VAL A 24 -3.13 4.98 9.93
C VAL A 24 -4.00 4.68 8.70
N GLU A 25 -3.38 4.52 7.53
CA GLU A 25 -4.09 4.20 6.30
C GLU A 25 -4.75 2.81 6.34
N LEU A 26 -4.12 1.83 7.00
CA LEU A 26 -4.73 0.51 7.21
C LEU A 26 -6.02 0.59 8.01
N VAL A 27 -6.07 1.40 9.07
CA VAL A 27 -7.30 1.62 9.86
C VAL A 27 -8.38 2.27 9.02
N ARG A 28 -8.01 3.22 8.15
CA ARG A 28 -8.94 3.84 7.19
C ARG A 28 -9.49 2.82 6.19
N LEU A 29 -8.64 1.95 5.64
CA LEU A 29 -9.03 0.87 4.72
C LEU A 29 -9.94 -0.16 5.40
N ALA A 30 -9.61 -0.56 6.63
CA ALA A 30 -10.43 -1.43 7.48
C ALA A 30 -11.85 -0.89 7.73
N GLY A 31 -12.00 0.45 7.76
CA GLY A 31 -13.28 1.10 7.92
C GLY A 31 -14.17 1.06 6.67
N VAL A 32 -13.59 0.79 5.50
CA VAL A 32 -14.32 0.72 4.21
C VAL A 32 -14.68 -0.71 3.85
N ALA A 33 -13.74 -1.65 4.04
CA ALA A 33 -13.92 -3.04 3.66
C ALA A 33 -13.65 -3.97 4.86
N THR A 34 -14.67 -4.75 5.23
CA THR A 34 -14.63 -5.65 6.40
C THR A 34 -14.29 -7.10 6.05
N ASP A 35 -14.22 -7.40 4.76
CA ASP A 35 -13.87 -8.70 4.19
C ASP A 35 -12.37 -8.88 4.00
N ILE A 36 -11.58 -7.82 4.07
CA ILE A 36 -10.12 -7.91 3.94
C ILE A 36 -9.57 -8.68 5.13
N VAL A 37 -8.65 -9.62 4.86
CA VAL A 37 -8.02 -10.48 5.88
C VAL A 37 -6.51 -10.25 5.98
N ASP A 38 -5.88 -9.77 4.91
CA ASP A 38 -4.46 -9.42 4.89
C ASP A 38 -4.20 -8.24 3.94
N CYS A 39 -3.20 -7.42 4.26
CA CYS A 39 -2.79 -6.27 3.47
C CYS A 39 -1.26 -6.28 3.33
N ARG A 40 -0.77 -6.33 2.09
CA ARG A 40 0.66 -6.29 1.81
C ARG A 40 1.01 -5.01 1.07
N LEU A 41 1.84 -4.19 1.71
CA LEU A 41 2.45 -3.01 1.12
C LEU A 41 3.87 -3.34 0.69
N THR A 42 4.18 -3.11 -0.58
CA THR A 42 5.56 -3.20 -1.09
C THR A 42 5.98 -1.83 -1.59
N ILE A 43 7.11 -1.33 -1.10
CA ILE A 43 7.71 -0.09 -1.61
C ILE A 43 9.07 -0.45 -2.21
N LYS A 44 9.26 -0.09 -3.48
CA LYS A 44 10.46 -0.38 -4.23
C LYS A 44 11.13 0.91 -4.69
N ALA A 45 12.40 1.08 -4.33
CA ALA A 45 13.24 2.12 -4.92
C ALA A 45 13.69 1.69 -6.32
N CYS A 46 13.36 2.51 -7.32
CA CYS A 46 13.76 2.37 -8.71
C CYS A 46 14.37 3.70 -9.18
N PRO A 47 15.49 3.70 -9.91
CA PRO A 47 15.94 4.92 -10.57
C PRO A 47 14.99 5.27 -11.71
N ASP A 48 14.64 6.55 -11.84
CA ASP A 48 13.96 7.07 -13.02
C ASP A 48 14.94 7.16 -14.22
N PRO A 49 14.47 7.53 -15.42
CA PRO A 49 15.34 7.73 -16.59
C PRO A 49 16.42 8.81 -16.39
N SER A 50 16.22 9.71 -15.43
CA SER A 50 17.12 10.80 -15.02
C SER A 50 18.16 10.36 -13.98
N GLY A 51 18.05 9.14 -13.45
CA GLY A 51 18.86 8.60 -12.36
C GLY A 51 18.45 9.07 -10.96
N GLN A 52 17.32 9.77 -10.82
CA GLN A 52 16.75 10.16 -9.53
C GLN A 52 16.00 8.99 -8.89
N PRO A 53 16.06 8.85 -7.56
CA PRO A 53 15.32 7.80 -6.88
C PRO A 53 13.81 8.06 -6.97
N VAL A 54 13.07 7.08 -7.49
CA VAL A 54 11.61 7.04 -7.49
C VAL A 54 11.18 5.81 -6.71
N TYR A 55 10.16 5.98 -5.89
CA TYR A 55 9.62 4.94 -5.04
C TYR A 55 8.28 4.49 -5.58
N ASP A 56 8.22 3.21 -5.93
CA ASP A 56 7.03 2.55 -6.44
C ASP A 56 6.38 1.78 -5.29
N ALA A 57 5.20 2.26 -4.86
CA ALA A 57 4.38 1.62 -3.87
C ALA A 57 3.27 0.79 -4.52
N GLN A 58 3.10 -0.43 -4.04
CA GLN A 58 2.07 -1.35 -4.47
C GLN A 58 1.38 -1.96 -3.26
N LEU A 59 0.05 -1.98 -3.30
CA LEU A 59 -0.78 -2.66 -2.33
C LEU A 59 -1.37 -3.93 -2.93
N VAL A 60 -1.34 -5.01 -2.16
CA VAL A 60 -2.04 -6.25 -2.44
C VAL A 60 -2.93 -6.56 -1.25
N LEU A 61 -4.23 -6.63 -1.48
CA LEU A 61 -5.22 -6.96 -0.46
C LEU A 61 -5.68 -8.40 -0.67
N LEU A 62 -5.83 -9.15 0.41
CA LEU A 62 -6.44 -10.47 0.38
C LEU A 62 -7.84 -10.38 1.00
N THR A 63 -8.86 -10.78 0.26
CA THR A 63 -10.24 -10.85 0.76
C THR A 63 -10.51 -12.20 1.45
N ARG A 64 -11.57 -12.27 2.23
CA ARG A 64 -12.04 -13.50 2.89
C ARG A 64 -12.40 -14.60 1.90
N ASP A 65 -12.81 -14.22 0.69
CA ASP A 65 -13.12 -15.15 -0.41
C ASP A 65 -11.86 -15.68 -1.10
N SER A 66 -10.67 -15.42 -0.52
CA SER A 66 -9.36 -15.79 -1.06
C SER A 66 -9.03 -15.10 -2.38
N GLU A 67 -9.66 -13.96 -2.67
CA GLU A 67 -9.35 -13.15 -3.83
C GLU A 67 -8.23 -12.15 -3.50
N GLN A 68 -7.29 -11.98 -4.42
CA GLN A 68 -6.25 -10.97 -4.30
C GLN A 68 -6.59 -9.76 -5.17
N VAL A 69 -6.80 -8.63 -4.51
CA VAL A 69 -6.97 -7.33 -5.17
C VAL A 69 -5.62 -6.64 -5.21
N THR A 70 -5.00 -6.60 -6.39
CA THR A 70 -3.75 -5.87 -6.60
C THR A 70 -4.07 -4.45 -7.06
N VAL A 71 -3.67 -3.47 -6.26
CA VAL A 71 -3.85 -2.06 -6.56
C VAL A 71 -2.80 -1.63 -7.58
N GLN A 72 -3.14 -0.63 -8.39
CA GLN A 72 -2.21 -0.03 -9.33
C GLN A 72 -0.94 0.46 -8.61
N ARG A 73 0.19 0.29 -9.28
CA ARG A 73 1.50 0.78 -8.79
C ARG A 73 1.51 2.30 -8.86
N ASN A 74 1.84 2.93 -7.74
CA ASN A 74 1.94 4.38 -7.62
C ASN A 74 3.40 4.75 -7.38
N ALA A 75 3.96 5.60 -8.24
CA ALA A 75 5.36 5.98 -8.22
C ALA A 75 5.51 7.46 -7.88
N ASP A 76 6.32 7.78 -6.89
CA ASP A 76 6.60 9.17 -6.48
C ASP A 76 8.06 9.33 -6.02
N ALA A 77 8.57 10.55 -5.99
CA ALA A 77 9.89 10.85 -5.43
C ALA A 77 9.92 10.69 -3.90
N ASP A 78 8.77 10.76 -3.22
CA ASP A 78 8.62 10.48 -1.79
C ASP A 78 7.90 9.12 -1.58
N PRO A 79 8.51 8.15 -0.87
CA PRO A 79 7.90 6.85 -0.64
C PRO A 79 6.59 6.92 0.16
N THR A 80 6.43 7.95 1.00
CA THR A 80 5.23 8.18 1.80
C THR A 80 4.07 8.64 0.91
N VAL A 81 4.36 9.55 -0.03
CA VAL A 81 3.38 10.02 -1.02
C VAL A 81 2.94 8.90 -1.93
N ALA A 82 3.88 8.11 -2.46
CA ALA A 82 3.58 6.92 -3.26
C ALA A 82 2.66 5.94 -2.51
N MET A 83 2.94 5.71 -1.22
CA MET A 83 2.13 4.85 -0.36
C MET A 83 0.71 5.40 -0.15
N HIS A 84 0.55 6.69 0.17
CA HIS A 84 -0.78 7.29 0.34
C HIS A 84 -1.61 7.16 -0.95
N HIS A 85 -1.01 7.41 -2.11
CA HIS A 85 -1.70 7.21 -3.40
C HIS A 85 -2.15 5.76 -3.60
N ALA A 86 -1.30 4.78 -3.26
CA ALA A 86 -1.70 3.38 -3.30
C ALA A 86 -2.91 3.09 -2.39
N PHE A 87 -2.93 3.62 -1.16
CA PHE A 87 -4.06 3.43 -0.24
C PHE A 87 -5.34 4.13 -0.72
N ASP A 88 -5.23 5.33 -1.28
CA ASP A 88 -6.38 6.04 -1.87
C ASP A 88 -7.00 5.26 -3.03
N ASP A 89 -6.17 4.71 -3.92
CA ASP A 89 -6.65 3.83 -4.99
C ASP A 89 -7.28 2.55 -4.45
N ALA A 90 -6.69 1.95 -3.40
CA ALA A 90 -7.25 0.77 -2.74
C ALA A 90 -8.66 1.06 -2.19
N VAL A 91 -8.81 2.17 -1.46
CA VAL A 91 -10.09 2.61 -0.90
C VAL A 91 -11.11 2.87 -2.01
N ARG A 92 -10.70 3.48 -3.13
CA ARG A 92 -11.57 3.73 -4.27
C ARG A 92 -12.06 2.42 -4.91
N ILE A 93 -11.16 1.47 -5.17
CA ILE A 93 -11.51 0.16 -5.73
C ILE A 93 -12.47 -0.59 -4.81
N LEU A 94 -12.23 -0.56 -3.49
CA LEU A 94 -13.10 -1.22 -2.52
C LEU A 94 -14.49 -0.56 -2.46
N ARG A 95 -14.59 0.77 -2.57
CA ARG A 95 -15.87 1.48 -2.66
C ARG A 95 -16.64 1.22 -3.95
N GLU A 96 -15.95 0.89 -5.04
CA GLU A 96 -16.62 0.49 -6.28
C GLU A 96 -17.17 -0.95 -6.19
N ARG A 97 -16.61 -1.75 -5.27
CA ARG A 97 -16.96 -3.16 -5.06
C ARG A 97 -18.04 -3.37 -3.98
N TYR A 98 -18.22 -2.41 -3.07
CA TYR A 98 -19.17 -2.42 -1.94
C TYR A 98 -20.22 -1.33 -2.07
#